data_AF-A0AAU4UY11-F1
#
_entry.id   AF-A0AAU4UY11-F1
#
_cell.length_a   1.000
_cell.length_b   1.000
_cell.length_c   1.000
_cell.angle_alpha   90.00
_cell.angle_beta   90.00
_cell.angle_gamma   90.00
#
_symmetry.space_group_name_H-M   'P 1'
#
loop_
_entity.id
_entity.type
_entity.pdbx_description
1 polymer ?
#
loop_
_entity_poly.entity_id
_entity_poly.type
_entity_poly.pdbx_seq_one_letter_code
_entity_poly.pdbx_strand_id
1 'polypeptide(L)'
;MHQKRSYAVVLVVSTLVGILEVALTVVVVLLYVQTQPPPDKDPNYVEIGAALVGTVPLIGFISFLLSLVFVLPAVALADLLGRWLGRHAAWWSAPLIVAALLAPPVFGFAAYNDTQTRATLLFWVSATTSLSAGALIALPRGDRLLGRVARWGTGVVVGTGMFGALGLTVGLLPAYEPPAIGPQTMVGLWNDRMGHDLVFTSDGRVTATGVGRRFAFDYPYDPYPGCWGSGTWVYEGGRDVRTQKVRIDIPGCTLPVWDVGGTAEKPRIVRHIGDPGSGYLYRLDKSPDGSWPRGSTSGSPR
;
A
#
# COMPACT_ATOMS: atom_id res chain seq x y z
N MET A 1 -11.83 -48.95 -10.27
CA MET A 1 -10.74 -48.75 -9.30
C MET A 1 -10.97 -47.45 -8.53
N HIS A 2 -11.19 -47.51 -7.22
CA HIS A 2 -11.35 -46.31 -6.37
C HIS A 2 -9.96 -45.78 -6.01
N GLN A 3 -9.49 -44.75 -6.72
CA GLN A 3 -8.22 -44.10 -6.37
C GLN A 3 -8.39 -43.44 -5.00
N LYS A 4 -7.69 -43.97 -3.98
CA LYS A 4 -7.72 -43.42 -2.62
C LYS A 4 -7.18 -41.99 -2.67
N ARG A 5 -7.92 -41.06 -2.08
CA ARG A 5 -7.55 -39.65 -2.03
C ARG A 5 -6.37 -39.47 -1.09
N SER A 6 -5.29 -38.86 -1.57
CA SER A 6 -4.17 -38.47 -0.73
C SER A 6 -4.44 -37.08 -0.15
N TYR A 7 -4.72 -36.99 1.15
CA TYR A 7 -4.87 -35.71 1.85
C TYR A 7 -3.57 -34.89 1.88
N ALA A 8 -2.41 -35.56 1.77
CA ALA A 8 -1.13 -34.89 1.59
C ALA A 8 -1.10 -34.09 0.29
N VAL A 9 -1.66 -34.63 -0.80
CA VAL A 9 -1.75 -33.91 -2.09
C VAL A 9 -2.69 -32.72 -1.97
N VAL A 10 -3.83 -32.86 -1.29
CA VAL A 10 -4.77 -31.75 -1.02
C VAL A 10 -4.05 -30.61 -0.29
N LEU A 11 -3.32 -30.94 0.77
CA LEU A 11 -2.58 -29.99 1.59
C LEU A 11 -1.49 -29.25 0.79
N VAL A 12 -0.70 -29.97 -0.01
CA VAL A 12 0.37 -29.35 -0.83
C VAL A 12 -0.24 -28.44 -1.91
N VAL A 13 -1.32 -28.89 -2.56
CA VAL A 13 -1.99 -28.10 -3.61
C VAL A 13 -2.61 -26.83 -3.02
N SER A 14 -3.34 -26.91 -1.92
CA SER A 14 -3.97 -25.73 -1.32
C SER A 14 -2.94 -24.75 -0.77
N THR A 15 -1.83 -25.26 -0.20
CA THR A 15 -0.71 -24.43 0.23
C THR A 15 -0.10 -23.68 -0.96
N LEU A 16 0.10 -24.36 -2.09
CA LEU A 16 0.60 -23.73 -3.32
C LEU A 16 -0.36 -22.66 -3.85
N VAL A 17 -1.68 -22.91 -3.82
CA VAL A 17 -2.69 -21.90 -4.20
C VAL A 17 -2.58 -20.66 -3.31
N GLY A 18 -2.46 -20.83 -1.99
CA GLY A 18 -2.27 -19.71 -1.06
C GLY A 18 -1.02 -18.89 -1.36
N ILE A 19 0.12 -19.54 -1.66
CA ILE A 19 1.36 -18.84 -2.06
C ILE A 19 1.14 -18.04 -3.37
N LEU A 20 0.47 -18.64 -4.35
CA LEU A 20 0.18 -17.99 -5.64
C LEU A 20 -0.78 -16.80 -5.50
N GLU A 21 -1.78 -16.89 -4.63
CA GLU A 21 -2.70 -15.77 -4.33
C GLU A 21 -1.96 -14.59 -3.68
N VAL A 22 -1.04 -14.87 -2.76
CA VAL A 22 -0.20 -13.82 -2.16
C VAL A 22 0.72 -13.20 -3.21
N ALA A 23 1.35 -14.01 -4.06
CA ALA A 23 2.19 -13.50 -5.15
C ALA A 23 1.39 -12.61 -6.12
N LEU A 24 0.17 -13.01 -6.49
CA LEU A 24 -0.72 -12.22 -7.33
C LEU A 24 -1.09 -10.89 -6.64
N THR A 25 -1.41 -10.94 -5.35
CA THR A 25 -1.74 -9.74 -4.57
C THR A 25 -0.56 -8.77 -4.52
N VAL A 26 0.66 -9.26 -4.31
CA VAL A 26 1.89 -8.44 -4.35
C VAL A 26 2.04 -7.76 -5.70
N VAL A 27 1.85 -8.48 -6.81
CA VAL A 27 1.91 -7.90 -8.17
C VAL A 27 0.87 -6.78 -8.33
N VAL A 28 -0.37 -7.02 -7.94
CA VAL A 28 -1.45 -6.01 -8.03
C VAL A 28 -1.15 -4.78 -7.18
N VAL A 29 -0.65 -4.97 -5.95
CA VAL A 29 -0.26 -3.87 -5.06
C VAL A 29 0.90 -3.07 -5.66
N LEU A 30 1.91 -3.73 -6.24
CA LEU A 30 3.01 -3.03 -6.91
C LEU A 30 2.51 -2.20 -8.09
N LEU A 31 1.63 -2.76 -8.93
CA LEU A 31 1.01 -2.02 -10.04
C LEU A 31 0.19 -0.84 -9.53
N TYR A 32 -0.59 -1.03 -8.46
CA TYR A 32 -1.37 0.04 -7.85
C TYR A 32 -0.49 1.16 -7.30
N VAL A 33 0.59 0.83 -6.59
CA VAL A 33 1.54 1.82 -6.03
C VAL A 33 2.16 2.69 -7.13
N GLN A 34 2.40 2.13 -8.33
CA GLN A 34 2.91 2.91 -9.48
C GLN A 34 1.91 3.95 -10.01
N THR A 35 0.61 3.77 -9.74
CA THR A 35 -0.44 4.75 -10.07
C THR A 35 -0.62 5.81 -8.99
N GLN A 36 -0.03 5.61 -7.82
CA GLN A 36 -0.12 6.53 -6.69
C GLN A 36 1.06 7.51 -6.67
N PRO A 37 0.89 8.69 -6.04
CA PRO A 37 2.01 9.57 -5.78
C PRO A 37 3.13 8.82 -5.03
N PRO A 38 4.42 9.09 -5.34
CA PRO A 38 5.52 8.38 -4.71
C PRO A 38 5.45 8.54 -3.18
N PRO A 39 5.79 7.47 -2.43
CA PRO A 39 5.83 7.51 -0.98
C PRO A 39 6.86 8.54 -0.50
N ASP A 40 6.69 8.99 0.74
CA ASP A 40 7.58 10.00 1.34
C ASP A 40 9.01 9.52 1.59
N LYS A 41 9.21 8.21 1.47
CA LYS A 41 10.51 7.56 1.58
C LYS A 41 10.82 6.87 0.28
N ASP A 42 11.98 7.19 -0.29
CA ASP A 42 12.46 6.49 -1.47
C ASP A 42 12.49 4.97 -1.19
N PRO A 43 11.96 4.14 -2.10
CA PRO A 43 11.93 2.71 -1.88
C PRO A 43 13.34 2.15 -1.74
N ASN A 44 13.69 1.65 -0.57
CA ASN A 44 14.92 0.90 -0.39
C ASN A 44 14.72 -0.50 -0.97
N TYR A 45 15.01 -0.68 -2.26
CA TYR A 45 14.80 -1.94 -2.97
C TYR A 45 15.57 -3.12 -2.35
N VAL A 46 16.71 -2.87 -1.69
CA VAL A 46 17.47 -3.91 -0.98
C VAL A 46 16.70 -4.38 0.25
N GLU A 47 16.18 -3.46 1.05
CA GLU A 47 15.36 -3.76 2.22
C GLU A 47 14.05 -4.43 1.83
N ILE A 48 13.38 -3.94 0.78
CA ILE A 48 12.17 -4.57 0.22
C ILE A 48 12.47 -5.98 -0.27
N GLY A 49 13.57 -6.18 -1.00
CA GLY A 49 14.00 -7.49 -1.47
C GLY A 49 14.31 -8.46 -0.34
N ALA A 50 15.05 -8.00 0.68
CA ALA A 50 15.35 -8.79 1.87
C ALA A 50 14.08 -9.15 2.66
N ALA A 51 13.18 -8.19 2.84
CA ALA A 51 11.88 -8.41 3.48
C ALA A 51 11.04 -9.41 2.69
N LEU A 52 10.97 -9.30 1.35
CA LEU A 52 10.27 -10.27 0.51
C LEU A 52 10.83 -11.68 0.70
N VAL A 53 12.15 -11.86 0.58
CA VAL A 53 12.82 -13.16 0.76
C VAL A 53 12.54 -13.74 2.14
N GLY A 54 12.65 -12.93 3.19
CA GLY A 54 12.37 -13.36 4.57
C GLY A 54 10.89 -13.68 4.81
N THR A 55 9.97 -13.06 4.09
CA THR A 55 8.52 -13.23 4.28
C THR A 55 7.97 -14.43 3.51
N VAL A 56 8.61 -14.86 2.40
CA VAL A 56 8.19 -16.06 1.65
C VAL A 56 8.01 -17.32 2.51
N PRO A 57 8.98 -17.74 3.37
CA PRO A 57 8.80 -18.93 4.19
C PRO A 57 7.66 -18.76 5.21
N LEU A 58 7.48 -17.56 5.75
CA LEU A 58 6.38 -17.24 6.67
C LEU A 58 5.03 -17.36 5.95
N ILE A 59 4.91 -16.82 4.73
CA ILE A 59 3.72 -16.96 3.89
C ILE A 59 3.42 -18.44 3.64
N GLY A 60 4.43 -19.22 3.22
CA GLY A 60 4.26 -20.66 3.01
C GLY A 60 3.80 -21.39 4.26
N PHE A 61 4.35 -21.04 5.43
CA PHE A 61 3.97 -21.62 6.71
C PHE A 61 2.52 -21.26 7.11
N ILE A 62 2.12 -19.99 6.97
CA ILE A 62 0.75 -19.55 7.24
C ILE A 62 -0.22 -20.23 6.28
N SER A 63 0.07 -20.25 4.97
CA SER A 63 -0.74 -20.93 3.97
C SER A 63 -0.90 -22.43 4.26
N PHE A 64 0.15 -23.08 4.75
CA PHE A 64 0.11 -24.46 5.20
C PHE A 64 -0.81 -24.65 6.41
N LEU A 65 -0.68 -23.81 7.45
CA LEU A 65 -1.55 -23.87 8.63
C LEU A 65 -3.02 -23.62 8.28
N LEU A 66 -3.31 -22.59 7.47
CA LEU A 66 -4.66 -22.31 7.00
C LEU A 66 -5.24 -23.47 6.19
N SER A 67 -4.41 -24.09 5.34
CA SER A 67 -4.80 -25.28 4.59
C SER A 67 -5.12 -26.46 5.50
N LEU A 68 -4.30 -26.68 6.52
CA LEU A 68 -4.46 -27.77 7.48
C LEU A 68 -5.70 -27.60 8.35
N VAL A 69 -5.98 -26.38 8.82
CA VAL A 69 -7.07 -26.08 9.76
C VAL A 69 -8.42 -25.86 9.07
N PHE A 70 -8.45 -25.24 7.89
CA PHE A 70 -9.71 -24.86 7.24
C PHE A 70 -9.98 -25.68 5.97
N VAL A 71 -9.00 -25.76 5.07
CA VAL A 71 -9.21 -26.38 3.74
C VAL A 71 -9.36 -27.90 3.86
N LEU A 72 -8.48 -28.57 4.59
CA LEU A 72 -8.49 -30.02 4.71
C LEU A 72 -9.79 -30.53 5.39
N PRO A 73 -10.26 -29.96 6.51
CA PRO A 73 -11.53 -30.35 7.10
C PRO A 73 -12.72 -30.03 6.19
N ALA A 74 -12.71 -28.87 5.51
CA ALA A 74 -13.77 -28.53 4.57
C ALA A 74 -13.86 -29.53 3.41
N VAL A 75 -12.72 -29.92 2.85
CA VAL A 75 -12.63 -30.91 1.78
C VAL A 75 -13.07 -32.30 2.25
N ALA A 76 -12.71 -32.70 3.48
CA ALA A 76 -13.12 -33.97 4.07
C ALA A 76 -14.65 -34.02 4.30
N LEU A 77 -15.23 -32.94 4.83
CA LEU A 77 -16.67 -32.78 5.04
C LEU A 77 -17.43 -32.72 3.71
N ALA A 78 -16.91 -32.00 2.71
CA ALA A 78 -17.50 -31.95 1.37
C ALA A 78 -17.47 -33.33 0.69
N ASP A 79 -16.41 -34.11 0.87
CA ASP A 79 -16.35 -35.49 0.38
C ASP A 79 -17.36 -36.39 1.09
N LEU A 80 -17.54 -36.20 2.40
CA LEU A 80 -18.53 -36.93 3.18
C LEU A 80 -19.93 -36.60 2.64
N LEU A 81 -20.30 -35.33 2.54
CA LEU A 81 -21.56 -34.89 1.96
C LEU A 81 -21.74 -35.37 0.51
N GLY A 82 -20.67 -35.40 -0.27
CA GLY A 82 -20.66 -35.92 -1.63
C GLY A 82 -21.02 -37.40 -1.74
N ARG A 83 -20.72 -38.20 -0.71
CA ARG A 83 -21.14 -39.62 -0.64
C ARG A 83 -22.62 -39.76 -0.34
N TRP A 84 -23.19 -38.84 0.43
CA TRP A 84 -24.59 -38.87 0.84
C TRP A 84 -25.53 -38.25 -0.20
N LEU A 85 -25.15 -37.09 -0.75
CA LEU A 85 -26.01 -36.24 -1.58
C LEU A 85 -25.56 -36.17 -3.04
N GLY A 86 -24.49 -36.89 -3.39
CA GLY A 86 -23.92 -36.92 -4.73
C GLY A 86 -22.81 -35.89 -4.97
N ARG A 87 -22.05 -36.14 -6.05
CA ARG A 87 -20.82 -35.40 -6.37
C ARG A 87 -21.03 -33.91 -6.66
N HIS A 88 -22.21 -33.50 -7.11
CA HIS A 88 -22.52 -32.09 -7.35
C HIS A 88 -22.65 -31.33 -6.02
N ALA A 89 -23.26 -31.93 -5.00
CA ALA A 89 -23.40 -31.34 -3.68
C ALA A 89 -22.04 -31.12 -2.99
N ALA A 90 -21.06 -31.99 -3.21
CA ALA A 90 -19.69 -31.82 -2.70
C ALA A 90 -19.02 -30.54 -3.19
N TRP A 91 -19.23 -30.18 -4.47
CA TRP A 91 -18.57 -29.02 -5.07
C TRP A 91 -19.16 -27.71 -4.55
N TRP A 92 -20.49 -27.63 -4.41
CA TRP A 92 -21.17 -26.44 -3.90
C TRP A 92 -21.08 -26.28 -2.38
N SER A 93 -20.88 -27.36 -1.62
CA SER A 93 -20.79 -27.28 -0.16
C SER A 93 -19.42 -26.81 0.35
N ALA A 94 -18.34 -27.00 -0.42
CA ALA A 94 -16.99 -26.65 0.04
C ALA A 94 -16.85 -25.19 0.49
N PRO A 95 -17.32 -24.17 -0.27
CA PRO A 95 -17.24 -22.78 0.16
C PRO A 95 -18.07 -22.48 1.41
N LEU A 96 -19.25 -23.08 1.55
CA LEU A 96 -20.11 -22.91 2.73
C LEU A 96 -19.45 -23.49 3.99
N ILE A 97 -18.79 -24.64 3.87
CA ILE A 97 -18.08 -25.26 4.98
C ILE A 97 -16.87 -24.43 5.38
N VAL A 98 -16.08 -23.93 4.42
CA VAL A 98 -14.96 -23.01 4.68
C VAL A 98 -15.46 -21.76 5.42
N ALA A 99 -16.54 -21.14 4.94
CA ALA A 99 -17.15 -19.97 5.56
C ALA A 99 -17.56 -20.23 7.02
N ALA A 100 -18.22 -21.37 7.27
CA ALA A 100 -18.66 -21.80 8.59
C ALA A 100 -17.48 -22.08 9.54
N LEU A 101 -16.40 -22.72 9.05
CA LEU A 101 -15.20 -22.98 9.86
C LEU A 101 -14.44 -21.68 10.19
N LEU A 102 -14.43 -20.70 9.30
CA LEU A 102 -13.76 -19.41 9.50
C LEU A 102 -14.53 -18.45 10.40
N ALA A 103 -15.86 -18.56 10.48
CA ALA A 103 -16.67 -17.59 11.22
C ALA A 103 -16.27 -17.47 12.71
N PRO A 104 -16.15 -18.55 13.51
CA PRO A 104 -15.81 -18.43 14.92
C PRO A 104 -14.50 -17.69 15.22
N PRO A 105 -13.34 -18.01 14.61
CA PRO A 105 -12.11 -17.28 14.92
C PRO A 105 -12.16 -15.82 14.45
N VAL A 106 -12.77 -15.53 13.31
CA VAL A 106 -12.83 -14.15 12.78
C VAL A 106 -13.74 -13.27 13.63
N PHE A 107 -14.96 -13.71 13.92
CA PHE A 107 -15.90 -12.94 14.73
C PHE A 107 -15.50 -12.90 16.20
N GLY A 108 -14.86 -13.95 16.72
CA GLY A 108 -14.28 -13.96 18.07
C GLY A 108 -13.17 -12.92 18.23
N PHE A 109 -12.22 -12.86 17.28
CA PHE A 109 -11.17 -11.83 17.27
C PHE A 109 -11.77 -10.43 17.14
N ALA A 110 -12.75 -10.25 16.25
CA ALA A 110 -13.40 -8.97 16.01
C ALA A 110 -14.14 -8.44 17.25
N ALA A 111 -14.86 -9.31 17.96
CA ALA A 111 -15.54 -8.97 19.21
C ALA A 111 -14.56 -8.65 20.34
N TYR A 112 -13.43 -9.36 20.41
CA TYR A 112 -12.40 -9.11 21.43
C TYR A 112 -11.69 -7.76 21.22
N ASN A 113 -11.46 -7.35 19.98
CA ASN A 113 -10.71 -6.13 19.64
C ASN A 113 -11.61 -4.94 19.25
N ASP A 114 -12.93 -5.04 19.43
CA ASP A 114 -13.92 -4.01 19.06
C ASP A 114 -13.72 -3.46 17.63
N THR A 115 -13.49 -4.37 16.68
CA THR A 115 -13.20 -3.99 15.28
C THR A 115 -14.46 -3.53 14.55
N GLN A 116 -14.30 -2.61 13.60
CA GLN A 116 -15.41 -2.13 12.77
C GLN A 116 -16.07 -3.28 11.98
N THR A 117 -17.38 -3.46 12.16
CA THR A 117 -18.17 -4.55 11.54
C THR A 117 -17.96 -4.68 10.04
N ARG A 118 -17.90 -3.55 9.31
CA ARG A 118 -17.71 -3.56 7.85
C ARG A 118 -16.36 -4.14 7.46
N ALA A 119 -15.28 -3.76 8.15
CA ALA A 119 -13.94 -4.28 7.87
C ALA A 119 -13.88 -5.78 8.17
N THR A 120 -14.47 -6.21 9.27
CA THR A 120 -14.56 -7.63 9.67
C THR A 120 -15.30 -8.47 8.64
N LEU A 121 -16.45 -7.98 8.14
CA LEU A 121 -17.21 -8.69 7.10
C LEU A 121 -16.42 -8.78 5.79
N LEU A 122 -15.76 -7.70 5.37
CA LEU A 122 -14.93 -7.70 4.17
C LEU A 122 -13.76 -8.68 4.29
N PHE A 123 -13.11 -8.73 5.45
CA PHE A 123 -12.05 -9.68 5.75
C PHE A 123 -12.55 -11.14 5.75
N TRP A 124 -13.69 -11.40 6.40
CA TRP A 124 -14.27 -12.74 6.44
C TRP A 124 -14.65 -13.24 5.04
N VAL A 125 -15.28 -12.40 4.22
CA VAL A 125 -15.65 -12.71 2.83
C VAL A 125 -14.40 -12.96 1.98
N SER A 126 -13.37 -12.12 2.09
CA SER A 126 -12.14 -12.27 1.30
C SER A 126 -11.37 -13.54 1.69
N ALA A 127 -11.19 -13.79 2.99
CA ALA A 127 -10.55 -15.00 3.50
C ALA A 127 -11.31 -16.27 3.10
N THR A 128 -12.65 -16.24 3.18
CA THR A 128 -13.50 -17.35 2.74
C THR A 128 -13.32 -17.62 1.26
N THR A 129 -13.30 -16.58 0.42
CA THR A 129 -13.16 -16.71 -1.03
C THR A 129 -11.81 -17.33 -1.41
N SER A 130 -10.72 -16.83 -0.81
CA SER A 130 -9.35 -17.35 -0.99
C SER A 130 -9.23 -18.83 -0.58
N LEU A 131 -9.66 -19.17 0.65
CA LEU A 131 -9.57 -20.55 1.13
C LEU A 131 -10.49 -21.51 0.36
N SER A 132 -11.64 -21.02 -0.10
CA SER A 132 -12.56 -21.78 -0.96
C SER A 132 -11.93 -22.09 -2.31
N ALA A 133 -11.18 -21.17 -2.91
CA ALA A 133 -10.44 -21.44 -4.15
C ALA A 133 -9.46 -22.60 -3.97
N GLY A 134 -8.70 -22.61 -2.87
CA GLY A 134 -7.83 -23.72 -2.50
C GLY A 134 -8.58 -25.05 -2.34
N ALA A 135 -9.72 -25.05 -1.66
CA ALA A 135 -10.56 -26.23 -1.48
C ALA A 135 -11.11 -26.78 -2.81
N LEU A 136 -11.65 -25.89 -3.65
CA LEU A 136 -12.24 -26.23 -4.96
C LEU A 136 -11.19 -26.73 -5.95
N ILE A 137 -9.98 -26.16 -5.96
CA ILE A 137 -8.88 -26.62 -6.81
C ILE A 137 -8.32 -27.95 -6.33
N ALA A 138 -8.34 -28.23 -5.02
CA ALA A 138 -7.89 -29.50 -4.46
C ALA A 138 -8.97 -30.62 -4.49
N LEU A 139 -10.21 -30.30 -4.87
CA LEU A 139 -11.35 -31.24 -4.97
C LEU A 139 -11.18 -32.34 -6.04
N PRO A 140 -10.74 -32.05 -7.27
CA PRO A 140 -10.49 -33.05 -8.31
C PRO A 140 -9.39 -34.05 -7.93
N ARG A 141 -9.56 -35.32 -8.34
CA ARG A 141 -8.56 -36.39 -8.15
C ARG A 141 -7.71 -36.50 -9.42
N GLY A 142 -6.45 -36.09 -9.37
CA GLY A 142 -5.54 -36.23 -10.52
C GLY A 142 -4.07 -36.09 -10.15
N ASP A 143 -3.24 -37.03 -10.62
CA ASP A 143 -1.82 -37.13 -10.26
C ASP A 143 -0.96 -35.99 -10.85
N ARG A 144 -1.52 -35.19 -11.78
CA ARG A 144 -0.87 -34.03 -12.40
C ARG A 144 -1.40 -32.68 -11.90
N LEU A 145 -2.22 -32.68 -10.86
CA LEU A 145 -2.91 -31.48 -10.40
C LEU A 145 -1.92 -30.43 -9.88
N LEU A 146 -0.93 -30.83 -9.09
CA LEU A 146 0.11 -29.93 -8.58
C LEU A 146 0.86 -29.20 -9.70
N GLY A 147 1.38 -29.94 -10.69
CA GLY A 147 2.10 -29.34 -11.82
C GLY A 147 1.22 -28.45 -12.69
N ARG A 148 -0.08 -28.76 -12.80
CA ARG A 148 -1.05 -27.93 -13.51
C ARG A 148 -1.30 -26.62 -12.77
N VAL A 149 -1.55 -26.69 -11.45
CA VAL A 149 -1.75 -25.50 -10.61
C VAL A 149 -0.51 -24.62 -10.60
N ALA A 150 0.68 -25.19 -10.43
CA ALA A 150 1.94 -24.45 -10.52
C ALA A 150 2.05 -23.72 -11.87
N ARG A 151 1.88 -24.42 -12.98
CA ARG A 151 2.05 -23.82 -14.32
C ARG A 151 1.04 -22.72 -14.60
N TRP A 152 -0.25 -22.99 -14.43
CA TRP A 152 -1.30 -22.00 -14.76
C TRP A 152 -1.33 -20.87 -13.74
N GLY A 153 -1.15 -21.16 -12.45
CA GLY A 153 -1.08 -20.16 -11.41
C GLY A 153 0.09 -19.20 -11.62
N THR A 154 1.30 -19.72 -11.86
CA THR A 154 2.45 -18.88 -12.21
C THR A 154 2.18 -18.09 -13.50
N GLY A 155 1.55 -18.71 -14.51
CA GLY A 155 1.15 -18.03 -15.74
C GLY A 155 0.21 -16.84 -15.49
N VAL A 156 -0.76 -16.97 -14.58
CA VAL A 156 -1.66 -15.88 -14.18
C VAL A 156 -0.91 -14.76 -13.47
N VAL A 157 -0.01 -15.09 -12.53
CA VAL A 157 0.80 -14.09 -11.81
C VAL A 157 1.69 -13.31 -12.77
N VAL A 158 2.46 -14.02 -13.60
CA VAL A 158 3.36 -13.41 -14.58
C VAL A 158 2.58 -12.63 -15.63
N GLY A 159 1.48 -13.19 -16.14
CA GLY A 159 0.60 -12.52 -17.10
C GLY A 159 0.03 -11.23 -16.54
N THR A 160 -0.49 -11.23 -15.31
CA THR A 160 -1.01 -10.02 -14.65
C THR A 160 0.05 -8.95 -14.53
N GLY A 161 1.28 -9.32 -14.11
CA GLY A 161 2.40 -8.38 -14.04
C GLY A 161 2.77 -7.82 -15.41
N MET A 162 2.83 -8.68 -16.44
CA MET A 162 3.19 -8.28 -17.80
C MET A 162 2.14 -7.37 -18.44
N PHE A 163 0.85 -7.72 -18.33
CA PHE A 163 -0.24 -6.89 -18.85
C PHE A 163 -0.41 -5.59 -18.06
N GLY A 164 -0.19 -5.61 -16.74
CA GLY A 164 -0.18 -4.41 -15.91
C GLY A 164 0.96 -3.47 -16.28
N ALA A 165 2.18 -4.00 -16.45
CA ALA A 165 3.33 -3.22 -16.90
C ALA A 165 3.09 -2.64 -18.31
N LEU A 166 2.56 -3.44 -19.24
CA LEU A 166 2.16 -2.97 -20.56
C LEU A 166 1.12 -1.84 -20.45
N GLY A 167 0.09 -2.02 -19.60
CA GLY A 167 -0.93 -1.02 -19.36
C GLY A 167 -0.37 0.31 -18.86
N LEU A 168 0.64 0.27 -17.99
CA LEU A 168 1.37 1.46 -17.53
C LEU A 168 2.19 2.09 -18.66
N THR A 169 2.88 1.30 -19.49
CA THR A 169 3.73 1.86 -20.57
C THR A 169 2.93 2.47 -21.71
N VAL A 170 1.75 1.91 -22.05
CA VAL A 170 0.88 2.47 -23.09
C VAL A 170 -0.11 3.52 -22.57
N GLY A 171 -0.10 3.81 -21.26
CA GLY A 171 -0.98 4.81 -20.64
C GLY A 171 -2.44 4.37 -20.45
N LEU A 172 -2.75 3.08 -20.59
CA LEU A 172 -4.07 2.52 -20.23
C LEU A 172 -4.29 2.55 -18.72
N LEU A 173 -3.23 2.34 -17.94
CA LEU A 173 -3.19 2.62 -16.52
C LEU A 173 -2.50 3.97 -16.36
N PRO A 174 -3.20 5.02 -15.90
CA PRO A 174 -2.59 6.33 -15.74
C PRO A 174 -1.49 6.22 -14.69
N ALA A 175 -0.24 6.29 -15.16
CA ALA A 175 0.90 6.40 -14.27
C ALA A 175 0.78 7.71 -13.50
N TYR A 176 1.32 7.74 -12.28
CA TYR A 176 1.35 8.97 -11.53
C TYR A 176 2.11 10.07 -12.30
N GLU A 177 1.44 11.21 -12.45
CA GLU A 177 2.03 12.46 -12.93
C GLU A 177 1.86 13.54 -11.86
N PRO A 178 2.96 14.21 -11.45
CA PRO A 178 2.88 15.40 -10.60
C PRO A 178 2.00 16.47 -11.23
N PRO A 179 1.37 17.35 -10.42
CA PRO A 179 0.53 18.41 -10.95
C PRO A 179 1.38 19.37 -11.78
N ALA A 180 0.91 19.71 -12.96
CA ALA A 180 1.44 20.84 -13.72
C ALA A 180 1.02 22.14 -13.00
N ILE A 181 1.88 22.68 -12.13
CA ILE A 181 1.61 23.95 -11.46
C ILE A 181 2.43 25.05 -12.13
N GLY A 182 1.84 26.22 -12.36
CA GLY A 182 2.59 27.40 -12.81
C GLY A 182 3.02 28.29 -11.64
N PRO A 183 3.81 29.35 -11.90
CA PRO A 183 4.14 30.36 -10.89
C PRO A 183 2.89 30.93 -10.20
N GLN A 184 1.81 31.14 -10.96
CA GLN A 184 0.54 31.64 -10.41
C GLN A 184 -0.12 30.65 -9.45
N THR A 185 -0.01 29.36 -9.72
CA THR A 185 -0.50 28.29 -8.85
C THR A 185 0.40 28.09 -7.63
N MET A 186 1.64 28.56 -7.66
CA MET A 186 2.53 28.51 -6.50
C MET A 186 2.14 29.54 -5.42
N VAL A 187 1.54 30.65 -5.82
CA VAL A 187 1.07 31.72 -4.92
C VAL A 187 0.05 31.16 -3.92
N GLY A 188 0.20 31.60 -2.67
CA GLY A 188 -0.66 31.22 -1.55
C GLY A 188 0.10 30.60 -0.37
N LEU A 189 -0.68 30.05 0.56
CA LEU A 189 -0.19 29.41 1.78
C LEU A 189 0.06 27.91 1.56
N TRP A 190 1.21 27.43 2.03
CA TRP A 190 1.62 26.03 2.06
C TRP A 190 2.02 25.65 3.47
N ASN A 191 1.50 24.55 4.01
CA ASN A 191 1.73 24.17 5.40
C ASN A 191 1.91 22.65 5.59
N ASP A 192 2.53 22.24 6.69
CA ASP A 192 2.73 20.84 7.07
C ASP A 192 1.74 20.33 8.13
N ARG A 193 0.67 21.09 8.41
CA ARG A 193 -0.33 20.86 9.48
C ARG A 193 0.23 20.91 10.91
N MET A 194 1.53 21.08 11.08
CA MET A 194 2.20 21.24 12.38
C MET A 194 2.41 22.73 12.73
N GLY A 195 1.90 23.64 11.90
CA GLY A 195 2.01 25.09 12.08
C GLY A 195 3.27 25.68 11.46
N HIS A 196 3.92 24.95 10.55
CA HIS A 196 5.03 25.47 9.75
C HIS A 196 4.54 25.84 8.35
N ASP A 197 4.77 27.09 7.97
CA ASP A 197 4.11 27.70 6.83
C ASP A 197 5.09 28.41 5.88
N LEU A 198 4.83 28.29 4.57
CA LEU A 198 5.38 29.16 3.53
C LEU A 198 4.24 29.92 2.85
N VAL A 199 4.36 31.24 2.76
CA VAL A 199 3.43 32.09 2.02
C VAL A 199 4.15 32.66 0.82
N PHE A 200 3.76 32.26 -0.37
CA PHE A 200 4.31 32.77 -1.64
C PHE A 200 3.39 33.85 -2.20
N THR A 201 3.97 34.96 -2.63
CA THR A 201 3.25 36.09 -3.24
C THR A 201 3.63 36.24 -4.71
N SER A 202 2.73 36.85 -5.49
CA SER A 202 2.87 36.98 -6.95
C SER A 202 4.02 37.90 -7.39
N ASP A 203 4.53 38.75 -6.49
CA ASP A 203 5.69 39.62 -6.71
C ASP A 203 7.04 38.89 -6.49
N GLY A 204 7.02 37.58 -6.28
CA GLY A 204 8.22 36.77 -6.07
C GLY A 204 8.74 36.78 -4.64
N ARG A 205 7.97 37.30 -3.67
CA ARG A 205 8.32 37.23 -2.24
C ARG A 205 7.77 35.97 -1.58
N VAL A 206 8.49 35.51 -0.56
CA VAL A 206 8.10 34.36 0.26
C VAL A 206 8.33 34.69 1.73
N THR A 207 7.39 34.29 2.58
CA THR A 207 7.51 34.41 4.04
C THR A 207 7.46 33.02 4.65
N ALA A 208 8.46 32.69 5.46
CA ALA A 208 8.54 31.43 6.20
C ALA A 208 8.22 31.63 7.68
N THR A 209 7.45 30.68 8.22
CA THR A 209 7.13 30.59 9.64
C THR A 209 7.49 29.19 10.14
N GLY A 210 8.64 29.05 10.79
CA GLY A 210 9.03 27.81 11.46
C GLY A 210 9.40 26.65 10.54
N VAL A 211 9.56 26.91 9.23
CA VAL A 211 9.85 25.87 8.24
C VAL A 211 11.24 25.31 8.50
N GLY A 212 11.31 24.05 8.95
CA GLY A 212 12.54 23.49 9.53
C GLY A 212 13.77 23.58 8.63
N ARG A 213 14.97 23.55 9.21
CA ARG A 213 16.21 23.42 8.42
C ARG A 213 16.71 21.96 8.35
N ARG A 214 16.31 21.09 9.30
CA ARG A 214 16.81 19.71 9.55
C ARG A 214 15.78 18.87 10.33
N PHE A 215 15.97 17.54 10.51
CA PHE A 215 15.14 16.67 11.37
C PHE A 215 15.68 16.61 12.82
N ALA A 216 14.82 16.37 13.81
CA ALA A 216 15.13 16.39 15.25
C ALA A 216 16.21 15.39 15.65
N PHE A 217 16.24 14.25 14.96
CA PHE A 217 17.07 13.12 15.31
C PHE A 217 18.56 13.36 15.04
N ASP A 218 18.91 14.33 14.20
CA ASP A 218 20.30 14.64 13.88
C ASP A 218 20.98 15.44 15.01
N TYR A 219 20.21 16.20 15.79
CA TYR A 219 20.72 17.04 16.89
C TYR A 219 19.70 17.15 18.03
N PRO A 220 19.65 16.17 18.97
CA PRO A 220 18.65 16.14 20.05
C PRO A 220 18.76 17.31 21.05
N TYR A 221 19.84 18.09 20.99
CA TYR A 221 20.12 19.21 21.89
C TYR A 221 20.00 20.60 21.24
N ASP A 222 19.68 20.66 19.93
CA ASP A 222 19.46 21.93 19.23
C ASP A 222 17.96 22.07 18.91
N PRO A 223 17.21 22.95 19.62
CA PRO A 223 15.81 23.19 19.32
C PRO A 223 15.72 23.93 17.99
N TYR A 224 15.69 23.17 16.89
CA TYR A 224 15.33 23.58 15.53
C TYR A 224 15.33 25.10 15.29
N PRO A 225 16.34 25.71 14.65
CA PRO A 225 16.14 27.02 14.07
C PRO A 225 15.23 26.80 12.84
N GLY A 226 13.91 26.79 13.09
CA GLY A 226 12.92 26.98 12.05
C GLY A 226 13.34 28.18 11.20
N CYS A 227 13.14 28.10 9.90
CA CYS A 227 13.33 29.27 9.08
C CYS A 227 12.19 30.26 9.37
N TRP A 228 12.57 31.44 9.81
CA TRP A 228 11.67 32.58 10.00
C TRP A 228 12.18 33.75 9.19
N GLY A 229 11.25 34.48 8.56
CA GLY A 229 11.55 35.71 7.85
C GLY A 229 11.00 35.72 6.44
N SER A 230 11.36 36.77 5.70
CA SER A 230 10.93 36.96 4.32
C SER A 230 12.13 36.95 3.39
N GLY A 231 11.90 36.50 2.16
CA GLY A 231 12.90 36.40 1.12
C GLY A 231 12.25 36.38 -0.25
N THR A 232 12.91 35.72 -1.19
CA THR A 232 12.43 35.58 -2.57
C THR A 232 12.25 34.12 -2.95
N TRP A 233 11.42 33.86 -3.95
CA TRP A 233 11.26 32.55 -4.54
C TRP A 233 11.26 32.61 -6.05
N VAL A 234 11.66 31.50 -6.67
CA VAL A 234 11.65 31.31 -8.11
C VAL A 234 11.09 29.93 -8.42
N TYR A 235 10.12 29.87 -9.32
CA TYR A 235 9.64 28.62 -9.88
C TYR A 235 10.42 28.24 -11.13
N GLU A 236 10.85 27.00 -11.19
CA GLU A 236 11.59 26.41 -12.28
C GLU A 236 10.74 25.28 -12.88
N GLY A 237 10.14 25.49 -14.06
CA GLY A 237 9.23 24.51 -14.65
C GLY A 237 9.88 23.20 -15.09
N GLY A 238 11.22 23.15 -15.16
CA GLY A 238 11.94 21.97 -15.64
C GLY A 238 11.71 21.70 -17.13
N ARG A 239 12.08 20.48 -17.57
CA ARG A 239 11.83 20.00 -18.94
C ARG A 239 10.44 19.36 -19.08
N ASP A 240 9.87 18.94 -17.97
CA ASP A 240 8.60 18.22 -17.86
C ASP A 240 7.99 18.43 -16.48
N VAL A 241 6.77 17.94 -16.28
CA VAL A 241 6.04 18.08 -15.01
C VAL A 241 6.73 17.39 -13.83
N ARG A 242 7.70 16.49 -14.05
CA ARG A 242 8.44 15.77 -13.00
C ARG A 242 9.70 16.49 -12.55
N THR A 243 10.15 17.48 -13.32
CA THR A 243 11.38 18.25 -13.06
C THR A 243 11.08 19.68 -12.59
N GLN A 244 9.82 19.95 -12.23
CA GLN A 244 9.38 21.22 -11.65
C GLN A 244 9.96 21.42 -10.25
N LYS A 245 10.51 22.62 -10.01
CA LYS A 245 11.21 22.97 -8.78
C LYS A 245 10.84 24.35 -8.29
N VAL A 246 11.01 24.57 -6.99
CA VAL A 246 10.85 25.87 -6.33
C VAL A 246 12.12 26.16 -5.55
N ARG A 247 12.84 27.20 -5.96
CA ARG A 247 13.99 27.73 -5.23
C ARG A 247 13.51 28.82 -4.29
N ILE A 248 13.94 28.76 -3.03
CA ILE A 248 13.56 29.68 -1.97
C ILE A 248 14.85 30.23 -1.39
N ASP A 249 14.95 31.56 -1.32
CA ASP A 249 16.09 32.26 -0.76
C ASP A 249 15.60 33.22 0.32
N ILE A 250 15.82 32.86 1.58
CA ILE A 250 15.47 33.67 2.75
C ILE A 250 16.79 33.97 3.49
N PRO A 251 17.15 35.25 3.70
CA PRO A 251 18.38 35.60 4.39
C PRO A 251 18.53 34.90 5.73
N GLY A 252 19.69 34.30 5.95
CA GLY A 252 19.97 33.52 7.16
C GLY A 252 19.42 32.11 7.12
N CYS A 253 18.58 31.72 6.16
CA CYS A 253 18.07 30.36 5.95
C CYS A 253 18.70 29.68 4.73
N THR A 254 19.35 28.54 4.96
CA THR A 254 19.80 27.66 3.87
C THR A 254 18.74 26.59 3.63
N LEU A 255 17.87 26.82 2.64
CA LEU A 255 16.83 25.87 2.24
C LEU A 255 17.25 25.21 0.91
N PRO A 256 17.20 23.86 0.82
CA PRO A 256 17.42 23.19 -0.46
C PRO A 256 16.29 23.51 -1.44
N VAL A 257 16.51 23.19 -2.70
CA VAL A 257 15.47 23.30 -3.73
C VAL A 257 14.34 22.32 -3.41
N TRP A 258 13.11 22.77 -3.60
CA TRP A 258 11.90 21.98 -3.39
C TRP A 258 11.41 21.41 -4.70
N ASP A 259 10.96 20.17 -4.69
CA ASP A 259 10.30 19.51 -5.82
C ASP A 259 8.78 19.65 -5.68
N VAL A 260 8.10 19.72 -6.83
CA VAL A 260 6.63 19.75 -6.89
C VAL A 260 6.08 18.33 -6.98
N GLY A 261 5.07 18.02 -6.17
CA GLY A 261 4.35 16.75 -6.23
C GLY A 261 2.87 16.88 -5.86
N GLY A 262 2.25 15.75 -5.55
CA GLY A 262 0.83 15.68 -5.17
C GLY A 262 -0.06 15.41 -6.37
N THR A 263 -1.30 15.87 -6.35
CA THR A 263 -2.23 15.78 -7.48
C THR A 263 -2.67 17.18 -7.89
N ALA A 264 -3.35 17.30 -9.04
CA ALA A 264 -3.90 18.59 -9.48
C ALA A 264 -4.83 19.21 -8.42
N GLU A 265 -5.62 18.38 -7.74
CA GLU A 265 -6.54 18.80 -6.68
C GLU A 265 -5.84 19.09 -5.35
N LYS A 266 -4.73 18.40 -5.07
CA LYS A 266 -3.97 18.52 -3.83
C LYS A 266 -2.47 18.67 -4.13
N PRO A 267 -2.04 19.85 -4.61
CA PRO A 267 -0.63 20.11 -4.84
C PRO A 267 0.15 20.11 -3.53
N ARG A 268 1.38 19.59 -3.57
CA ARG A 268 2.32 19.63 -2.46
C ARG A 268 3.71 19.98 -2.97
N ILE A 269 4.52 20.61 -2.13
CA ILE A 269 5.96 20.75 -2.35
C ILE A 269 6.69 19.89 -1.33
N VAL A 270 7.75 19.24 -1.78
CA VAL A 270 8.57 18.36 -0.96
C VAL A 270 10.04 18.73 -1.10
N ARG A 271 10.82 18.43 -0.07
CA ARG A 271 12.28 18.47 -0.16
C ARG A 271 12.87 17.29 0.60
N HIS A 272 14.00 16.81 0.14
CA HIS A 272 14.78 15.82 0.89
C HIS A 272 15.42 16.46 2.12
N ILE A 273 15.41 15.71 3.23
CA ILE A 273 16.01 16.08 4.51
C ILE A 273 16.81 14.90 5.06
N GLY A 274 17.77 15.18 5.93
CA GLY A 274 18.72 14.18 6.44
C GLY A 274 19.84 13.88 5.45
N ASP A 275 20.59 12.80 5.71
CA ASP A 275 21.72 12.41 4.88
C ASP A 275 21.29 11.98 3.47
N PRO A 276 22.14 12.18 2.44
CA PRO A 276 21.92 11.62 1.11
C PRO A 276 21.62 10.12 1.19
N GLY A 277 20.45 9.71 0.68
CA GLY A 277 20.00 8.31 0.71
C GLY A 277 19.18 7.90 1.94
N SER A 278 18.97 8.77 2.92
CA SER A 278 18.04 8.51 4.04
C SER A 278 16.58 8.38 3.60
N GLY A 279 16.25 9.03 2.48
CA GLY A 279 14.93 9.01 1.86
C GLY A 279 13.90 9.87 2.59
N TYR A 280 14.23 10.60 3.66
CA TYR A 280 13.22 11.40 4.36
C TYR A 280 12.81 12.63 3.54
N LEU A 281 11.51 12.92 3.52
CA LEU A 281 10.93 14.08 2.86
C LEU A 281 10.23 15.01 3.87
N TYR A 282 10.48 16.31 3.74
CA TYR A 282 9.69 17.35 4.38
C TYR A 282 8.64 17.84 3.39
N ARG A 283 7.38 17.92 3.80
CA ARG A 283 6.24 18.21 2.92
C ARG A 283 5.49 19.44 3.38
N LEU A 284 5.06 20.26 2.41
CA LEU A 284 4.04 21.28 2.61
C LEU A 284 2.91 21.05 1.60
N ASP A 285 1.67 21.00 2.09
CA ASP A 285 0.46 20.89 1.28
C ASP A 285 -0.07 22.30 0.97
N LYS A 286 -0.58 22.53 -0.24
CA LYS A 286 -1.21 23.81 -0.58
C LYS A 286 -2.53 23.96 0.17
N SER A 287 -2.73 25.09 0.82
CA SER A 287 -4.01 25.43 1.45
C SER A 287 -5.05 25.77 0.36
N PRO A 288 -6.23 25.13 0.34
CA PRO A 288 -7.28 25.39 -0.66
C PRO A 288 -7.76 26.85 -0.65
N ASP A 289 -7.84 27.46 0.53
CA ASP A 289 -8.51 28.76 0.73
C ASP A 289 -7.54 29.87 1.16
N GLY A 290 -6.23 29.61 1.14
CA GLY A 290 -5.24 30.55 1.68
C GLY A 290 -5.28 30.71 3.22
N SER A 291 -6.22 30.05 3.90
CA SER A 291 -6.33 29.99 5.36
C SER A 291 -6.63 28.57 5.81
N TRP A 292 -5.80 28.00 6.68
CA TRP A 292 -6.23 26.89 7.54
C TRP A 292 -6.76 27.49 8.86
N PRO A 293 -7.75 26.86 9.53
CA PRO A 293 -8.17 27.30 10.86
C PRO A 293 -6.97 27.19 11.78
N ARG A 294 -6.45 28.34 12.24
CA ARG A 294 -5.51 28.37 13.36
C ARG A 294 -6.25 27.74 14.53
N GLY A 295 -5.91 26.51 14.88
CA GLY A 295 -6.39 25.88 16.10
C GLY A 295 -6.15 26.86 17.25
N SER A 296 -7.23 27.24 17.92
CA SER A 296 -7.22 28.16 19.04
C SER A 296 -6.49 27.52 20.22
N THR A 297 -5.17 27.66 20.29
CA THR A 297 -4.43 27.48 21.54
C THR A 297 -4.66 28.72 22.40
N SER A 298 -5.78 28.77 23.11
CA SER A 298 -5.97 29.66 24.25
C SER A 298 -6.73 28.93 25.35
N GLY A 299 -5.98 28.46 26.34
CA GLY A 299 -6.54 27.81 27.53
C GLY A 299 -5.43 27.42 28.50
N SER A 300 -4.59 28.38 28.90
CA SER A 300 -3.74 28.21 30.08
C SER A 300 -4.65 28.22 31.32
N PRO A 301 -4.67 27.19 32.17
CA PRO A 301 -5.19 27.32 33.51
C PRO A 301 -4.19 28.14 34.33
N ARG A 302 -4.70 29.07 35.13
CA ARG A 302 -3.98 29.65 36.27
C ARG A 302 -3.98 28.68 37.42
#